data_AF-A0A938JDF5-F1
#
_entry.id   AF-A0A938JDF5-F1
#
_cell.length_a   1.000
_cell.length_b   1.000
_cell.length_c   1.000
_cell.angle_alpha   90.00
_cell.angle_beta   90.00
_cell.angle_gamma   90.00
#
_symmetry.space_group_name_H-M   'P 1'
#
loop_
_entity.id
_entity.type
_entity.pdbx_description
1 polymer ?
#
loop_
_entity_poly.entity_id
_entity_poly.type
_entity_poly.pdbx_seq_one_letter_code
_entity_poly.pdbx_strand_id
1 'polypeptide(L)'
;MSQMQMWETYRSLTRDASLKKRSLKNDTFRRVISYAKPLRSDIIFLILVVIVDALLVVAQPLLFKRIIDQGISAGNRNVVIFTAILVAVLALISAGLTIV
;
A
#
# COMPACT_ATOMS: atom_id res chain seq x y z
N MET A 1 -46.93 0.23 -28.79
CA MET A 1 -46.84 1.62 -28.28
C MET A 1 -46.15 1.73 -26.92
N SER A 2 -45.98 0.66 -26.13
CA SER A 2 -45.31 0.65 -24.83
C SER A 2 -43.77 0.71 -24.87
N GLN A 3 -43.13 0.17 -25.92
CA GLN A 3 -41.66 0.14 -26.03
C GLN A 3 -41.04 1.53 -26.26
N MET A 4 -41.74 2.44 -26.95
CA MET A 4 -41.26 3.81 -27.18
C MET A 4 -41.29 4.66 -25.89
N GLN A 5 -42.27 4.40 -25.01
CA GLN A 5 -42.40 5.12 -23.73
C GLN A 5 -41.24 4.80 -22.77
N MET A 6 -40.72 3.57 -22.81
CA MET A 6 -39.59 3.19 -21.95
C MET A 6 -38.30 3.91 -22.37
N TRP A 7 -38.05 4.04 -23.67
CA TRP A 7 -36.87 4.74 -24.19
C TRP A 7 -36.89 6.25 -23.88
N GLU A 8 -38.05 6.90 -24.01
CA GLU A 8 -38.22 8.31 -23.63
C GLU A 8 -37.97 8.55 -22.13
N THR A 9 -38.38 7.61 -21.28
CA THR A 9 -38.17 7.67 -19.83
C THR A 9 -36.68 7.53 -19.46
N TYR A 10 -35.93 6.62 -20.10
CA TYR A 10 -34.49 6.52 -19.87
C TYR A 10 -33.74 7.78 -20.33
N ARG A 11 -34.19 8.38 -21.42
CA ARG A 11 -33.60 9.61 -21.98
C ARG A 11 -33.87 10.83 -21.09
N SER A 12 -35.04 10.93 -20.47
CA SER A 12 -35.38 12.01 -19.54
C SER A 12 -34.56 11.95 -18.26
N LEU A 13 -34.29 10.75 -17.73
CA LEU A 13 -33.43 10.55 -16.55
C LEU A 13 -31.98 10.99 -16.80
N THR A 14 -31.49 10.86 -18.03
CA THR A 14 -30.11 11.24 -18.39
C THR A 14 -29.98 12.74 -18.67
N ARG A 15 -31.06 13.38 -19.10
CA ARG A 15 -31.11 14.81 -19.45
C ARG A 15 -31.43 15.74 -18.28
N ASP A 16 -31.91 15.20 -17.15
CA ASP A 16 -32.24 16.00 -15.98
C ASP A 16 -30.98 16.47 -15.25
N ALA A 17 -30.46 17.63 -15.68
CA ALA A 17 -29.29 18.29 -15.10
C ALA A 17 -29.54 18.80 -13.65
N SER A 18 -30.77 18.73 -13.14
CA SER A 18 -31.09 19.08 -11.75
C SER A 18 -30.42 18.14 -10.73
N LEU A 19 -30.03 16.93 -11.16
CA LEU A 19 -29.30 15.95 -10.34
C LEU A 19 -27.80 16.25 -10.23
N LYS A 20 -27.21 16.99 -11.17
CA LYS A 20 -25.79 17.41 -11.12
C LYS A 20 -25.49 18.41 -10.01
N LYS A 21 -26.50 19.12 -9.49
CA LYS A 21 -26.34 20.11 -8.41
C LYS A 21 -26.54 19.54 -7.00
N ARG A 22 -26.88 18.25 -6.85
CA ARG A 22 -26.89 17.62 -5.53
C ARG A 22 -25.47 17.26 -5.12
N SER A 23 -24.91 18.06 -4.23
CA SER A 23 -23.71 17.68 -3.48
C SER A 23 -23.96 16.35 -2.79
N LEU A 24 -23.07 15.39 -2.99
CA LEU A 24 -23.10 14.10 -2.31
C LEU A 24 -23.09 14.38 -0.80
N LYS A 25 -24.19 14.04 -0.12
CA LYS A 25 -24.28 14.17 1.34
C LYS A 25 -23.07 13.44 1.95
N ASN A 26 -22.29 14.08 2.83
CA ASN A 26 -21.07 13.52 3.44
C ASN A 26 -21.25 12.10 4.04
N ASP A 27 -22.50 11.71 4.34
CA ASP A 27 -22.87 10.37 4.81
C ASP A 27 -22.60 9.25 3.78
N THR A 28 -22.54 9.58 2.48
CA THR A 28 -22.23 8.62 1.42
C THR A 28 -20.83 8.03 1.62
N PHE A 29 -19.85 8.85 2.01
CA PHE A 29 -18.49 8.40 2.26
C PHE A 29 -18.40 7.44 3.45
N ARG A 30 -19.17 7.69 4.53
CA ARG A 30 -19.28 6.78 5.69
C ARG A 30 -19.89 5.43 5.30
N ARG A 31 -20.91 5.43 4.44
CA ARG A 31 -21.52 4.20 3.91
C ARG A 31 -20.55 3.40 3.05
N VAL A 32 -19.79 4.06 2.17
CA VAL A 32 -18.76 3.42 1.33
C VAL A 32 -17.65 2.79 2.18
N ILE A 33 -17.14 3.49 3.20
CA ILE A 33 -16.15 2.93 4.12
C ILE A 33 -16.72 1.77 4.95
N SER A 34 -18.03 1.78 5.23
CA SER A 34 -18.69 0.65 5.90
C SER A 34 -18.76 -0.60 5.03
N TYR A 35 -18.83 -0.47 3.70
CA TYR A 35 -18.71 -1.61 2.78
C TYR A 35 -17.29 -2.17 2.73
N ALA A 36 -16.26 -1.35 2.98
CA ALA A 36 -14.87 -1.79 3.10
C ALA A 36 -14.54 -2.42 4.47
N LYS A 37 -15.48 -2.42 5.42
CA LYS A 37 -15.29 -2.93 6.79
C LYS A 37 -14.82 -4.40 6.86
N PRO A 38 -15.30 -5.35 6.04
CA PRO A 38 -14.78 -6.72 6.06
C PRO A 38 -13.37 -6.86 5.46
N LEU A 39 -12.91 -5.94 4.60
CA LEU A 39 -11.54 -5.95 4.03
C LEU A 39 -10.51 -5.26 4.93
N ARG A 40 -10.88 -4.77 6.12
CA ARG A 40 -9.96 -4.03 7.00
C ARG A 40 -8.77 -4.87 7.41
N SER A 41 -8.96 -6.16 7.65
CA SER A 41 -7.88 -7.08 8.02
C SER A 41 -6.85 -7.19 6.90
N ASP A 42 -7.30 -7.35 5.65
CA ASP A 42 -6.42 -7.45 4.48
C ASP A 42 -5.67 -6.13 4.23
N ILE A 43 -6.36 -4.99 4.39
CA ILE A 43 -5.74 -3.66 4.27
C ILE A 43 -4.68 -3.47 5.36
N ILE A 44 -4.96 -3.84 6.61
CA ILE A 44 -4.00 -3.74 7.71
C ILE A 44 -2.80 -4.64 7.43
N PHE A 45 -3.03 -5.88 6.99
CA PHE A 45 -1.96 -6.80 6.62
C PHE A 45 -1.08 -6.21 5.51
N LEU A 46 -1.69 -5.70 4.44
CA LEU A 46 -0.97 -5.06 3.35
C LEU A 46 -0.15 -3.85 3.82
N ILE A 47 -0.73 -2.99 4.66
CA ILE A 47 -0.01 -1.85 5.22
C ILE A 47 1.19 -2.31 6.06
N LEU A 48 1.03 -3.35 6.87
CA LEU A 48 2.15 -3.90 7.66
C LEU A 48 3.25 -4.46 6.77
N VAL A 49 2.91 -5.22 5.73
CA VAL A 49 3.87 -5.75 4.75
C VAL A 49 4.62 -4.62 4.08
N VAL A 50 3.92 -3.57 3.62
CA VAL A 50 4.53 -2.40 2.97
C VAL A 50 5.46 -1.63 3.92
N ILE A 51 5.09 -1.48 5.19
CA ILE A 51 5.97 -0.85 6.19
C ILE A 51 7.25 -1.66 6.37
N VAL A 52 7.13 -2.98 6.50
CA VAL A 52 8.30 -3.86 6.63
C VAL A 52 9.17 -3.76 5.39
N ASP A 53 8.59 -3.82 4.19
CA ASP A 53 9.32 -3.68 2.93
C ASP A 53 10.10 -2.35 2.84
N ALA A 54 9.44 -1.24 3.16
CA ALA A 54 10.08 0.07 3.19
C ALA A 54 11.26 0.13 4.17
N LEU A 55 11.14 -0.51 5.33
CA LEU A 55 12.25 -0.62 6.28
C LEU A 55 13.42 -1.44 5.71
N LEU A 56 13.15 -2.53 4.99
CA LEU A 56 14.18 -3.34 4.34
C LEU A 56 14.95 -2.54 3.29
N VAL A 57 14.24 -1.75 2.47
CA VAL A 57 14.84 -0.88 1.44
C VAL A 57 15.77 0.15 2.07
N VAL A 58 15.37 0.78 3.18
CA VAL A 58 16.20 1.79 3.86
C VAL A 58 17.34 1.15 4.68
N ALA A 59 17.15 -0.07 5.20
CA ALA A 59 18.16 -0.78 5.98
C ALA A 59 19.42 -1.09 5.17
N GLN A 60 19.30 -1.43 3.87
CA GLN A 60 20.44 -1.78 3.02
C GLN A 60 21.54 -0.70 2.97
N PRO A 61 21.27 0.56 2.57
CA PRO A 61 22.31 1.59 2.54
C PRO A 61 22.88 1.91 3.94
N LEU A 62 22.07 1.82 5.00
CA LEU A 62 22.52 2.02 6.39
C LEU A 62 23.51 0.94 6.85
N LEU A 63 23.25 -0.32 6.50
CA LEU A 63 24.14 -1.43 6.83
C LEU A 63 25.43 -1.38 6.03
N PHE A 64 25.38 -1.00 4.76
CA PHE A 64 26.59 -0.75 3.97
C PHE A 64 27.42 0.38 4.55
N LYS A 65 26.78 1.50 4.94
CA LYS A 65 27.46 2.58 5.66
C LYS A 65 28.15 2.07 6.92
N ARG A 66 27.48 1.23 7.72
CA ARG A 66 28.07 0.65 8.94
C ARG A 66 29.29 -0.23 8.64
N ILE A 67 29.22 -1.05 7.59
CA ILE A 67 30.36 -1.88 7.15
C ILE A 67 31.54 -0.99 6.79
N ILE A 68 31.32 0.10 6.06
CA ILE A 68 32.38 0.99 5.62
C ILE A 68 32.95 1.78 6.81
N ASP A 69 32.10 2.49 7.55
CA ASP A 69 32.53 3.43 8.59
C ASP A 69 33.11 2.72 9.82
N GLN A 70 32.42 1.68 10.30
CA GLN A 70 32.76 1.00 11.57
C GLN A 70 33.48 -0.34 11.37
N GLY A 71 33.45 -0.89 10.15
CA GLY A 71 34.15 -2.12 9.81
C GLY A 71 35.48 -1.83 9.12
N ILE A 72 35.42 -1.35 7.88
CA ILE A 72 36.59 -1.19 7.02
C ILE A 72 37.47 -0.04 7.50
N SER A 73 36.92 1.17 7.66
CA SER A 73 37.69 2.34 8.11
C SER A 73 38.26 2.18 9.53
N ALA A 74 37.53 1.52 10.42
CA ALA A 74 37.98 1.25 11.79
C ALA A 74 38.85 -0.02 11.91
N GLY A 75 39.05 -0.79 10.82
CA GLY A 75 39.80 -2.04 10.82
C GLY A 75 39.16 -3.18 11.65
N ASN A 76 37.87 -3.09 12.00
CA ASN A 76 37.19 -4.05 12.86
C ASN A 76 36.48 -5.14 12.06
N ARG A 77 37.16 -6.29 11.92
CA ARG A 77 36.65 -7.45 11.17
C ARG A 77 35.37 -8.05 11.74
N ASN A 78 35.17 -7.98 13.07
CA ASN A 78 33.98 -8.53 13.71
C ASN A 78 32.72 -7.76 13.30
N VAL A 79 32.81 -6.43 13.21
CA VAL A 79 31.69 -5.59 12.75
C VAL A 79 31.31 -5.94 11.31
N VAL A 80 32.30 -6.15 10.45
CA VAL A 80 32.06 -6.56 9.05
C VAL A 80 31.31 -7.90 8.99
N ILE A 81 31.78 -8.91 9.72
CA ILE A 81 31.19 -10.26 9.70
C ILE A 81 29.75 -10.23 10.22
N PHE A 82 29.51 -9.63 11.39
CA PHE A 82 28.16 -9.56 11.96
C PHE A 82 27.20 -8.76 11.08
N THR A 83 27.66 -7.63 10.52
CA THR A 83 26.81 -6.81 9.66
C THR A 83 26.52 -7.52 8.33
N ALA A 84 27.48 -8.25 7.77
CA ALA A 84 27.27 -9.04 6.56
C ALA A 84 26.27 -10.19 6.77
N ILE A 85 26.35 -10.88 7.91
CA ILE A 85 25.35 -11.89 8.29
C ILE A 85 23.96 -11.25 8.42
N LEU A 86 23.87 -10.08 9.04
CA LEU A 86 22.60 -9.35 9.17
C LEU A 86 22.02 -8.99 7.80
N VAL A 87 22.86 -8.52 6.87
CA VAL A 87 22.46 -8.23 5.48
C VAL A 87 21.95 -9.49 4.79
N ALA A 88 22.64 -10.63 4.95
CA ALA A 88 22.20 -11.90 4.36
C ALA A 88 20.83 -12.33 4.88
N VAL A 89 20.59 -12.23 6.20
CA VAL A 89 19.28 -12.53 6.80
C VAL A 89 18.20 -11.60 6.27
N LEU A 90 18.47 -10.30 6.19
CA LEU A 90 17.53 -9.32 5.63
C LEU A 90 17.22 -9.59 4.15
N ALA A 91 18.21 -10.02 3.37
CA ALA A 91 18.01 -10.40 1.98
C ALA A 91 17.07 -11.62 1.84
N LEU A 92 17.18 -12.61 2.73
CA LEU A 92 16.25 -13.74 2.76
C LEU A 92 14.82 -13.33 3.12
N ILE A 93 14.67 -12.42 4.10
CA ILE A 93 13.36 -11.89 4.48
C ILE A 93 12.76 -11.11 3.30
N SER A 94 13.54 -10.23 2.66
CA SER A 94 13.10 -9.45 1.49
C SER A 94 12.69 -10.35 0.33
N ALA A 95 13.48 -11.39 0.04
CA ALA A 95 13.14 -12.37 -0.99
C ALA A 95 11.83 -13.10 -0.66
N GLY A 96 11.63 -13.49 0.60
CA GLY A 96 10.38 -14.11 1.06
C GLY A 96 9.18 -13.17 0.92
N LEU A 97 9.35 -11.89 1.24
CA LEU A 97 8.31 -10.87 1.13
C LEU A 97 7.89 -10.63 -0.34
N THR A 98 8.84 -10.74 -1.28
CA THR A 98 8.59 -10.54 -2.72
C THR A 98 7.73 -11.65 -3.34
N ILE A 99 7.64 -12.81 -2.68
CA ILE A 99 6.84 -13.95 -3.16
C ILE A 99 5.34 -13.77 -2.85
N VAL A 100 5.01 -12.97 -1.83
CA VAL A 100 3.64 -12.67 -1.40
C VAL A 100 3.03 -11.58 -2.28
#